data_AF-A0A2J8IQ88-F1
#
_entry.id   AF-A0A2J8IQ88-F1
#
_cell.length_a   1.000
_cell.length_b   1.000
_cell.length_c   1.000
_cell.angle_alpha   90.00
_cell.angle_beta   90.00
_cell.angle_gamma   90.00
#
_symmetry.space_group_name_H-M   'P 1'
#
loop_
_entity.id
_entity.type
_entity.pdbx_description
1 polymer ?
#
loop_
_entity_poly.entity_id
_entity_poly.type
_entity_poly.pdbx_seq_one_letter_code
_entity_poly.pdbx_strand_id
1 'polypeptide(L)'
;FYNYMMGIEFNPRIGKWFDFKLFFNGRPGIVAWTLINLSFAAKQRELHGHVTNAMVLVNVLQAIYVIDFFWNETWYLKTIDICHDHFGWYLGWGDCVWLPYLYTLQMRNAAVEAE
;
A
#
# COMPACT_ATOMS: atom_id res chain seq x y z
N PHE A 1 -14.87 -22.11 5.51
CA PHE A 1 -14.75 -20.64 5.57
C PHE A 1 -13.41 -20.20 6.18
N TYR A 2 -13.03 -20.68 7.37
CA TYR A 2 -11.74 -20.31 8.01
C TYR A 2 -10.51 -20.46 7.10
N ASN A 3 -10.34 -21.62 6.45
CA ASN A 3 -9.20 -21.88 5.56
C ASN A 3 -9.14 -20.93 4.36
N TYR A 4 -10.28 -20.39 3.90
CA TYR A 4 -10.30 -19.38 2.85
C TYR A 4 -9.79 -18.03 3.37
N MET A 5 -10.18 -17.65 4.60
CA MET A 5 -9.78 -16.40 5.22
C MET A 5 -8.29 -16.40 5.57
N MET A 6 -7.81 -17.43 6.27
CA MET A 6 -6.45 -17.50 6.80
C MET A 6 -5.45 -18.12 5.82
N GLY A 7 -5.93 -18.85 4.81
CA GLY A 7 -5.06 -19.59 3.89
C GLY A 7 -4.73 -20.99 4.40
N ILE A 8 -4.37 -21.86 3.46
CA ILE A 8 -3.88 -23.23 3.73
C ILE A 8 -2.39 -23.29 3.45
N GLU A 9 -1.95 -22.73 2.33
CA GLU A 9 -0.55 -22.73 1.93
C GLU A 9 0.22 -21.66 2.70
N PHE A 10 1.40 -22.03 3.20
CA PHE A 10 2.21 -21.11 4.00
C PHE A 10 2.81 -20.02 3.13
N ASN A 11 3.60 -20.37 2.10
CA ASN A 11 4.13 -19.42 1.12
C ASN A 11 3.87 -19.95 -0.29
N PRO A 12 2.68 -19.69 -0.87
CA PRO A 12 2.37 -20.16 -2.21
C PRO A 12 3.34 -19.53 -3.21
N ARG A 13 3.80 -20.32 -4.18
CA ARG A 13 4.78 -19.90 -5.19
C ARG A 13 4.42 -20.40 -6.58
N ILE A 14 4.77 -19.61 -7.60
CA ILE A 14 4.84 -20.07 -8.98
C ILE A 14 6.31 -20.32 -9.30
N GLY A 15 6.71 -21.60 -9.27
CA GLY A 15 8.10 -22.01 -9.47
C GLY A 15 9.02 -21.40 -8.40
N LYS A 16 10.25 -21.08 -8.79
CA LYS A 16 11.28 -20.53 -7.88
C LYS A 16 11.28 -19.00 -7.79
N TRP A 17 10.56 -18.34 -8.70
CA TRP A 17 10.75 -16.90 -8.96
C TRP A 17 9.67 -16.02 -8.36
N PHE A 18 8.47 -16.56 -8.14
CA PHE A 18 7.32 -15.78 -7.69
C PHE A 18 6.80 -16.31 -6.36
N ASP A 19 6.86 -15.47 -5.33
CA ASP A 19 6.26 -15.70 -4.02
C ASP A 19 5.07 -14.76 -3.84
N PHE A 20 3.91 -15.34 -3.59
CA PHE A 20 2.66 -14.58 -3.51
C PHE A 20 2.66 -13.61 -2.34
N LYS A 21 3.18 -13.99 -1.17
CA LYS A 21 3.18 -13.08 -0.03
C LYS A 21 4.07 -11.90 -0.29
N LEU A 22 5.30 -12.15 -0.75
CA LEU A 22 6.24 -11.06 -1.02
C LEU A 22 5.69 -10.11 -2.08
N PHE A 23 5.06 -10.65 -3.13
CA PHE A 23 4.44 -9.84 -4.17
C PHE A 23 3.30 -8.99 -3.62
N PHE A 24 2.31 -9.58 -2.95
CA PHE A 24 1.13 -8.87 -2.48
C PHE A 24 1.47 -7.80 -1.42
N ASN A 25 2.30 -8.13 -0.43
CA ASN A 25 2.71 -7.18 0.61
C ASN A 25 3.49 -6.00 0.02
N GLY A 26 4.39 -6.27 -0.93
CA GLY A 26 5.37 -5.29 -1.38
C GLY A 26 5.06 -4.57 -2.68
N ARG A 27 4.03 -4.97 -3.45
CA ARG A 27 3.78 -4.43 -4.79
C ARG A 27 2.41 -3.75 -4.90
N PRO A 28 1.29 -4.46 -5.14
CA PRO A 28 0.05 -3.83 -5.57
C PRO A 28 -0.42 -2.74 -4.61
N GLY A 29 -0.43 -2.99 -3.30
CA GLY A 29 -0.88 -2.01 -2.29
C GLY A 29 0.00 -0.77 -2.23
N ILE A 30 1.30 -0.96 -2.00
CA ILE A 30 2.27 0.13 -1.78
C ILE A 30 2.45 0.98 -3.04
N VAL A 31 2.48 0.35 -4.21
CA VAL A 31 2.56 1.07 -5.49
C VAL A 31 1.27 1.82 -5.78
N ALA A 32 0.10 1.19 -5.58
CA ALA A 32 -1.19 1.84 -5.78
C ALA A 32 -1.37 3.04 -4.83
N TRP A 33 -0.97 2.92 -3.56
CA TRP A 33 -0.99 4.02 -2.60
C TRP A 33 -0.27 5.25 -3.13
N THR A 34 0.96 5.08 -3.65
CA THR A 34 1.75 6.18 -4.21
C THR A 34 1.08 6.81 -5.42
N LEU A 35 0.51 6.00 -6.33
CA LEU A 35 -0.18 6.51 -7.52
C LEU A 35 -1.48 7.24 -7.18
N ILE A 36 -2.25 6.74 -6.21
CA ILE A 36 -3.47 7.37 -5.73
C ILE A 36 -3.15 8.72 -5.08
N ASN A 37 -2.08 8.80 -4.30
CA ASN A 37 -1.62 10.05 -3.69
C ASN A 37 -1.34 11.15 -4.74
N LEU A 38 -0.55 10.79 -5.77
CA LEU A 38 -0.24 11.70 -6.86
C LEU A 38 -1.51 12.11 -7.63
N SER A 39 -2.45 11.19 -7.77
CA SER A 39 -3.75 11.46 -8.40
C SER A 39 -4.58 12.45 -7.60
N PHE A 40 -4.59 12.37 -6.26
CA PHE A 40 -5.26 13.36 -5.41
C PHE A 40 -4.61 14.75 -5.49
N ALA A 41 -3.28 14.83 -5.53
CA ALA A 41 -2.59 16.11 -5.72
C ALA A 41 -2.90 16.72 -7.09
N ALA A 42 -2.91 15.92 -8.15
CA ALA A 42 -3.31 16.35 -9.48
C ALA A 42 -4.77 16.83 -9.50
N LYS A 43 -5.67 16.11 -8.83
CA LYS A 43 -7.09 16.48 -8.76
C LYS A 43 -7.31 17.77 -7.96
N GLN A 44 -6.59 17.97 -6.86
CA GLN A 44 -6.67 19.21 -6.09
C GLN A 44 -6.24 20.41 -6.94
N ARG A 45 -5.16 20.27 -7.72
CA ARG A 45 -4.71 21.31 -8.64
C ARG A 45 -5.74 21.61 -9.75
N GLU A 46 -6.40 20.59 -10.28
CA GLU A 46 -7.46 20.73 -11.29
C GLU A 46 -8.67 21.51 -10.73
N LEU A 47 -9.07 21.24 -9.49
CA LEU A 47 -10.26 21.85 -8.88
C LEU A 47 -10.00 23.27 -8.35
N HIS A 48 -8.84 23.51 -7.74
CA HIS A 48 -8.56 24.73 -6.96
C HIS A 48 -7.46 25.60 -7.56
N GLY A 49 -6.88 25.18 -8.70
CA GLY A 49 -5.79 25.88 -9.39
C GLY A 49 -4.41 25.78 -8.72
N HIS A 50 -4.33 25.20 -7.52
CA HIS A 50 -3.10 25.05 -6.75
C HIS A 50 -3.13 23.77 -5.89
N VAL A 51 -1.97 23.40 -5.34
CA VAL A 51 -1.81 22.27 -4.41
C VAL A 51 -1.52 22.85 -3.03
N THR A 52 -2.26 22.43 -2.00
CA THR A 52 -2.10 22.97 -0.65
C THR A 52 -0.82 22.46 0.02
N ASN A 53 -0.28 23.21 0.98
CA ASN A 53 0.91 22.81 1.74
C ASN A 53 0.70 21.45 2.44
N ALA A 54 -0.51 21.19 2.94
CA ALA A 54 -0.87 19.92 3.57
C ALA A 54 -0.77 18.75 2.57
N MET A 55 -1.29 18.92 1.35
CA MET A 55 -1.19 17.92 0.29
C MET A 55 0.27 17.62 -0.08
N VAL A 56 1.10 18.65 -0.20
CA VAL A 56 2.55 18.48 -0.47
C VAL A 56 3.23 17.73 0.68
N LEU A 57 2.97 18.15 1.92
CA LEU A 57 3.58 17.54 3.10
C LEU A 57 3.24 16.05 3.22
N VAL A 58 1.96 15.67 3.07
CA VAL A 58 1.54 14.27 3.16
C VAL A 58 2.13 13.44 2.03
N ASN A 59 2.14 13.94 0.78
CA ASN A 59 2.82 13.25 -0.34
C ASN A 59 4.29 12.98 -0.03
N VAL A 60 5.03 13.99 0.45
CA VAL A 60 6.47 13.87 0.70
C VAL A 60 6.74 12.89 1.83
N LEU A 61 6.03 13.01 2.95
CA LEU A 61 6.22 12.10 4.09
C LEU A 61 5.88 10.66 3.73
N GLN A 62 4.79 10.43 3.00
CA GLN A 62 4.41 9.09 2.56
C GLN A 62 5.36 8.55 1.48
N ALA A 63 5.87 9.40 0.58
CA ALA A 63 6.88 9.01 -0.39
C ALA A 63 8.19 8.59 0.27
N ILE A 64 8.66 9.32 1.30
CA ILE A 64 9.84 8.94 2.08
C ILE A 64 9.63 7.55 2.70
N TYR A 65 8.45 7.31 3.29
CA TYR A 65 8.11 6.00 3.87
C TYR A 65 8.14 4.88 2.82
N VAL A 66 7.53 5.09 1.65
CA VAL A 66 7.51 4.09 0.56
C VAL A 66 8.92 3.83 0.02
N ILE A 67 9.73 4.88 -0.14
CA ILE A 67 11.12 4.74 -0.59
C ILE A 67 11.93 3.95 0.43
N ASP A 68 11.80 4.25 1.73
CA ASP A 68 12.49 3.52 2.80
C ASP A 68 12.10 2.03 2.82
N PHE A 69 10.80 1.73 2.62
CA PHE A 69 10.32 0.36 2.49
C PHE A 69 11.04 -0.39 1.37
N PHE A 70 11.11 0.18 0.16
CA PHE A 70 11.77 -0.48 -0.96
C PHE A 70 13.30 -0.53 -0.81
N TRP A 71 13.90 0.50 -0.20
CA TRP A 71 15.34 0.52 0.05
C TRP A 71 15.76 -0.58 1.03
N ASN A 72 14.93 -0.82 2.05
CA ASN A 72 15.21 -1.80 3.09
C ASN A 72 14.42 -3.10 2.93
N GLU A 73 13.87 -3.40 1.74
CA GLU A 73 12.86 -4.46 1.51
C GLU A 73 13.23 -5.84 2.13
N THR A 74 14.52 -6.16 2.21
CA THR A 74 15.00 -7.41 2.83
C THR A 74 14.58 -7.56 4.30
N TRP A 75 14.40 -6.46 5.04
CA TRP A 75 13.93 -6.51 6.43
C TRP A 75 12.51 -7.11 6.51
N TYR A 76 11.69 -6.88 5.50
CA TYR A 76 10.31 -7.35 5.45
C TYR A 76 10.20 -8.88 5.45
N LEU A 77 11.23 -9.58 4.99
CA LEU A 77 11.28 -11.05 5.04
C LEU A 77 11.26 -11.63 6.46
N LYS A 78 11.41 -10.78 7.49
CA LYS A 78 11.41 -11.16 8.91
C LYS A 78 10.08 -10.82 9.61
N THR A 79 9.11 -10.27 8.88
CA THR A 79 7.81 -9.88 9.46
C THR A 79 6.92 -11.10 9.74
N ILE A 80 5.87 -10.88 10.52
CA ILE A 80 4.89 -11.92 10.89
C ILE A 80 4.20 -12.46 9.63
N ASP A 81 3.81 -11.57 8.71
CA ASP A 81 3.14 -11.91 7.45
C ASP A 81 3.92 -12.96 6.65
N ILE A 82 5.25 -12.79 6.56
CA ILE A 82 6.12 -13.71 5.83
C ILE A 82 6.46 -14.96 6.65
N CYS A 83 6.84 -14.79 7.93
CA CYS A 83 7.43 -15.85 8.74
C CYS A 83 6.43 -16.72 9.50
N HIS A 84 5.17 -16.32 9.65
CA HIS A 84 4.23 -17.01 10.55
C HIS A 84 2.83 -17.18 9.97
N ASP A 85 2.35 -16.24 9.16
CA ASP A 85 0.99 -16.34 8.63
C ASP A 85 0.90 -17.27 7.43
N HIS A 86 -0.30 -17.74 7.09
CA HIS A 86 -0.55 -18.40 5.82
C HIS A 86 -1.11 -17.39 4.82
N PHE A 87 -1.00 -17.66 3.52
CA PHE A 87 -1.57 -16.76 2.51
C PHE A 87 -3.03 -17.11 2.23
N GLY A 88 -3.93 -16.27 2.72
CA GLY A 88 -5.38 -16.38 2.53
C GLY A 88 -6.01 -15.08 2.03
N TRP A 89 -7.34 -15.06 1.95
CA TRP A 89 -8.10 -13.87 1.56
C TRP A 89 -7.81 -12.67 2.46
N TYR A 90 -7.64 -12.88 3.77
CA TYR A 90 -7.37 -11.80 4.73
C TYR A 90 -6.13 -11.00 4.35
N LEU A 91 -5.02 -11.70 4.12
CA LEU A 91 -3.73 -11.08 3.80
C LEU A 91 -3.78 -10.40 2.44
N GLY A 92 -4.26 -11.11 1.40
CA GLY A 92 -4.38 -10.54 0.06
C GLY A 92 -5.33 -9.33 -0.03
N TRP A 93 -6.44 -9.33 0.72
CA TRP A 93 -7.35 -8.19 0.78
C TRP A 93 -6.76 -7.02 1.58
N GLY A 94 -6.06 -7.31 2.68
CA GLY A 94 -5.32 -6.32 3.46
C GLY A 94 -4.35 -5.53 2.58
N ASP A 95 -3.55 -6.25 1.80
CA ASP A 95 -2.54 -5.67 0.93
C ASP A 95 -3.15 -4.87 -0.24
N CYS A 96 -4.13 -5.44 -0.93
CA CYS A 96 -4.65 -4.85 -2.17
C CYS A 96 -5.73 -3.80 -1.98
N VAL A 97 -6.48 -3.85 -0.88
CA VAL A 97 -7.66 -3.01 -0.67
C VAL A 97 -7.50 -2.15 0.57
N TRP A 98 -7.27 -2.76 1.74
CA TRP A 98 -7.20 -1.99 2.99
C TRP A 98 -6.09 -0.94 2.96
N LEU A 99 -4.86 -1.36 2.63
CA LEU A 99 -3.68 -0.50 2.62
C LEU A 99 -3.86 0.72 1.70
N PRO A 100 -4.07 0.58 0.37
CA PRO A 100 -4.11 1.74 -0.51
C PRO A 100 -5.33 2.64 -0.27
N TYR A 101 -6.47 2.11 0.20
CA TYR A 101 -7.65 2.95 0.42
C TYR A 101 -7.60 3.73 1.72
N LEU A 102 -7.11 3.13 2.81
CA LEU A 102 -7.07 3.84 4.10
C LEU A 102 -5.87 4.79 4.20
N TYR A 103 -4.73 4.42 3.63
CA TYR A 103 -3.50 5.21 3.75
C TYR A 103 -3.52 6.47 2.87
N THR A 104 -4.54 6.57 2.00
CA THR A 104 -4.79 7.73 1.14
C THR A 104 -5.91 8.63 1.68
N LEU A 105 -6.51 8.33 2.84
CA LEU A 105 -7.63 9.12 3.38
C LEU A 105 -7.25 10.57 3.70
N GLN A 106 -6.05 10.80 4.21
CA GLN A 106 -5.55 12.14 4.51
C GLN A 106 -5.49 12.99 3.24
N MET A 107 -5.12 12.36 2.13
CA MET A 107 -4.99 12.99 0.81
C MET A 107 -6.35 13.25 0.19
N ARG A 108 -7.28 12.30 0.34
CA ARG A 108 -8.69 12.50 -0.02
C ARG A 108 -9.28 13.70 0.70
N ASN A 109 -9.08 13.81 2.01
CA ASN A 109 -9.61 14.92 2.80
C ASN A 109 -8.95 16.24 2.40
N ALA A 110 -7.61 16.27 2.31
CA ALA A 110 -6.88 17.45 1.85
C ALA A 110 -7.31 17.92 0.45
N ALA A 111 -7.65 17.00 -0.46
CA ALA A 111 -8.14 17.34 -1.80
C ALA A 111 -9.52 18.03 -1.78
N VAL A 112 -10.38 17.68 -0.81
CA VAL A 112 -11.74 18.24 -0.68
C VAL A 112 -11.72 19.55 0.11
N GLU A 113 -10.89 19.65 1.15
CA GLU A 113 -10.82 20.77 2.10
C GLU A 113 -9.92 21.92 1.63
N ALA A 114 -9.65 22.05 0.33
CA ALA A 114 -8.85 23.16 -0.18
C ALA A 114 -9.69 24.45 -0.23
N GLU A 115 -9.90 25.04 0.94
CA GLU A 115 -10.33 26.43 1.14
C GLU A 115 -9.17 27.27 1.68
#